data_AF-A0A7C1MI57-F1
#
_entry.id   AF-A0A7C1MI57-F1
#
_cell.length_a   1.000
_cell.length_b   1.000
_cell.length_c   1.000
_cell.angle_alpha   90.00
_cell.angle_beta   90.00
_cell.angle_gamma   90.00
#
_symmetry.space_group_name_H-M   'P 1'
#
loop_
_entity.id
_entity.type
_entity.pdbx_description
1 polymer ?
#
loop_
_entity_poly.entity_id
_entity_poly.type
_entity_poly.pdbx_seq_one_letter_code
_entity_poly.pdbx_strand_id
1 'polypeptide(L)'
;MASNSNRKANDIKAVFFRGALIFLFVICCMLCNISSVAAGAEKEQELTYDSLGYRDPMMPLVTTSGLIRDFGPASTSSDSHLEGIIYDQNDNSLAIIDGEIVEVGDVVGGMRILEIQEDRVIIQKDGELREIKLEEE
;
A
#
# COMPACT_ATOMS: atom_id res chain seq x y z
N MET A 1 -35.49 39.21 63.28
CA MET A 1 -34.74 39.48 62.03
C MET A 1 -33.61 38.48 61.72
N ALA A 2 -33.20 37.58 62.63
CA ALA A 2 -32.07 36.65 62.43
C ALA A 2 -32.36 35.38 61.57
N SER A 3 -33.64 35.00 61.39
CA SER A 3 -34.02 33.77 60.66
C SER A 3 -33.81 33.88 59.13
N ASN A 4 -33.97 35.09 58.56
CA ASN A 4 -33.87 35.30 57.10
C ASN A 4 -32.40 35.30 56.60
N SER A 5 -31.45 35.74 57.43
CA SER A 5 -30.02 35.78 57.09
C SER A 5 -29.40 34.38 57.00
N ASN A 6 -29.76 33.47 57.92
CA ASN A 6 -29.28 32.09 57.95
C ASN A 6 -29.81 31.25 56.78
N ARG A 7 -31.05 31.50 56.31
CA ARG A 7 -31.61 30.84 55.11
C ARG A 7 -30.84 31.22 53.84
N LYS A 8 -30.61 32.52 53.63
CA LYS A 8 -29.90 33.03 52.45
C LYS A 8 -28.46 32.51 52.36
N ALA A 9 -27.76 32.38 53.50
CA ALA A 9 -26.41 31.82 53.55
C ALA A 9 -26.36 30.31 53.21
N ASN A 10 -27.38 29.55 53.63
CA ASN A 10 -27.49 28.13 53.32
C ASN A 10 -27.88 27.88 51.85
N ASP A 11 -28.72 28.73 51.27
CA ASP A 11 -29.07 28.67 49.85
C ASP A 11 -27.87 28.96 48.95
N ILE A 12 -27.03 29.94 49.31
CA ILE A 12 -25.79 30.24 48.56
C ILE A 12 -24.82 29.06 48.62
N LYS A 13 -24.60 28.48 49.81
CA LYS A 13 -23.75 27.28 49.97
C LYS A 13 -24.30 26.08 49.18
N ALA A 14 -25.62 25.92 49.12
CA ALA A 14 -26.27 24.87 48.34
C ALA A 14 -26.12 25.07 46.83
N VAL A 15 -26.16 26.32 46.34
CA VAL A 15 -25.90 26.64 44.92
C VAL A 15 -24.44 26.37 44.55
N PHE A 16 -23.49 26.77 45.40
CA PHE A 16 -22.07 26.46 45.19
C PHE A 16 -21.80 24.94 45.23
N PHE A 17 -22.43 24.22 46.17
CA PHE A 17 -22.27 22.77 46.29
C PHE A 17 -22.89 22.01 45.10
N ARG A 18 -24.06 22.46 44.61
CA ARG A 18 -24.69 21.92 43.40
C ARG A 18 -23.87 22.19 42.14
N GLY A 19 -23.29 23.39 42.02
CA GLY A 19 -22.39 23.74 40.92
C GLY A 19 -21.12 22.87 40.92
N ALA A 20 -20.50 22.67 42.09
CA ALA A 20 -19.32 21.82 42.23
C ALA A 20 -19.61 20.35 41.88
N LEU A 21 -20.79 19.83 42.25
CA LEU A 21 -21.23 18.47 41.91
C LEU A 21 -21.43 18.30 40.40
N ILE A 22 -22.04 19.28 39.73
CA ILE A 22 -22.24 19.26 38.27
C ILE A 22 -20.89 19.35 37.54
N PHE A 23 -19.97 20.19 38.02
CA PHE A 23 -18.64 20.34 37.43
C PHE A 23 -17.82 19.05 37.55
N LEU A 24 -17.89 18.38 38.71
CA LEU A 24 -17.24 17.09 38.93
C LEU A 24 -17.84 15.98 38.05
N PHE A 25 -19.16 15.99 37.84
CA PHE A 25 -19.84 15.06 36.93
C PHE A 25 -19.40 15.26 35.47
N VAL A 26 -19.27 16.51 35.00
CA VAL A 26 -18.81 16.82 33.64
C VAL A 26 -17.35 16.39 33.42
N ILE A 27 -16.47 16.62 34.40
CA ILE A 27 -15.06 16.17 34.33
C ILE A 27 -14.99 14.65 34.28
N CYS A 28 -15.79 13.95 35.08
CA CYS A 28 -15.86 12.49 35.06
C CYS A 28 -16.33 11.96 33.69
N CYS A 29 -17.37 12.56 33.10
CA CYS A 29 -17.82 12.23 31.76
C CYS A 29 -16.75 12.48 30.69
N MET A 30 -15.97 13.56 30.80
CA MET A 30 -14.90 13.88 29.85
C MET A 30 -13.75 12.85 29.94
N LEU A 31 -13.43 12.37 31.14
CA LEU A 31 -12.42 11.33 31.38
C LEU A 31 -12.88 9.93 30.93
N CYS A 32 -14.18 9.61 31.00
CA CYS A 32 -14.70 8.32 30.56
C CYS A 32 -14.66 8.11 29.04
N ASN A 33 -14.63 9.18 28.23
CA ASN A 33 -14.62 9.07 26.76
C ASN A 33 -13.28 8.56 26.18
N ILE A 34 -12.19 8.61 26.94
CA ILE A 34 -10.85 8.19 26.46
C ILE A 34 -10.72 6.65 26.41
N SER A 35 -11.53 5.91 27.18
CA SER A 35 -11.36 4.45 27.34
C SER A 35 -12.05 3.59 26.27
N SER A 36 -12.94 4.16 25.43
CA SER A 36 -13.68 3.38 24.41
C SER A 36 -13.00 3.29 23.04
N VAL A 37 -11.86 3.96 22.83
CA VAL A 37 -11.15 4.00 21.53
C VAL A 37 -10.11 2.87 21.36
N ALA A 38 -10.00 1.94 22.30
CA ALA A 38 -9.01 0.86 22.23
C ALA A 38 -9.52 -0.49 21.69
N ALA A 39 -10.81 -0.60 21.31
CA ALA A 39 -11.45 -1.88 21.01
C ALA A 39 -11.57 -2.25 19.51
N GLY A 40 -10.92 -1.51 18.60
CA GLY A 40 -11.12 -1.67 17.14
C GLY A 40 -9.85 -1.84 16.31
N ALA A 41 -8.71 -2.19 16.91
CA ALA A 41 -7.46 -2.44 16.18
C ALA A 41 -7.27 -3.94 15.96
N GLU A 42 -8.15 -4.56 15.17
CA GLU A 42 -7.88 -5.85 14.57
C GLU A 42 -6.75 -5.68 13.54
N LYS A 43 -5.54 -6.15 13.89
CA LYS A 43 -4.41 -6.18 12.97
C LYS A 43 -4.77 -7.14 11.84
N GLU A 44 -5.00 -6.59 10.66
CA GLU A 44 -5.08 -7.35 9.40
C GLU A 44 -3.81 -8.22 9.30
N GLN A 45 -3.95 -9.53 9.47
CA GLN A 45 -2.85 -10.45 9.23
C GLN A 45 -2.68 -10.55 7.72
N GLU A 46 -1.63 -9.89 7.22
CA GLU A 46 -1.20 -10.01 5.83
C GLU A 46 -0.80 -11.47 5.56
N LEU A 47 -1.71 -12.22 4.94
CA LEU A 47 -1.49 -13.61 4.54
C LEU A 47 -0.63 -13.60 3.26
N THR A 48 0.68 -13.61 3.42
CA THR A 48 1.64 -13.74 2.31
C THR A 48 1.76 -15.21 1.89
N TYR A 49 1.63 -15.48 0.59
CA TYR A 49 1.87 -16.81 0.03
C TYR A 49 3.36 -17.16 0.06
N ASP A 50 3.73 -18.24 0.75
CA ASP A 50 5.08 -18.81 0.71
C ASP A 50 5.15 -19.82 -0.45
N SER A 51 5.93 -19.47 -1.47
CA SER A 51 6.02 -20.26 -2.69
C SER A 51 6.76 -21.58 -2.51
N LEU A 52 7.62 -21.73 -1.48
CA LEU A 52 8.47 -22.91 -1.26
C LEU A 52 9.24 -23.36 -2.53
N GLY A 53 9.51 -22.44 -3.47
CA GLY A 53 10.14 -22.73 -4.76
C GLY A 53 9.20 -23.27 -5.85
N TYR A 54 7.89 -23.35 -5.58
CA TYR A 54 6.86 -23.66 -6.57
C TYR A 54 6.24 -22.38 -7.16
N ARG A 55 5.64 -22.51 -8.34
CA ARG A 55 4.93 -21.42 -9.01
C ARG A 55 3.79 -20.87 -8.14
N ASP A 56 3.62 -19.56 -8.13
CA ASP A 56 2.45 -18.92 -7.53
C ASP A 56 1.15 -19.32 -8.29
N PRO A 57 0.18 -19.99 -7.64
CA PRO A 57 -1.08 -20.37 -8.26
C PRO A 57 -1.95 -19.17 -8.65
N MET A 58 -1.76 -18.02 -8.01
CA MET A 58 -2.50 -16.79 -8.26
C MET A 58 -1.94 -15.99 -9.44
N MET A 59 -0.73 -16.32 -9.89
CA MET A 59 -0.16 -15.71 -11.09
C MET A 59 -0.68 -16.46 -12.34
N PRO A 60 -1.20 -15.78 -13.36
CA PRO A 60 -1.70 -16.43 -14.57
C PRO A 60 -0.57 -16.93 -15.47
N LEU A 61 -0.77 -18.09 -16.11
CA LEU A 61 0.21 -18.71 -17.01
C LEU A 61 0.27 -18.00 -18.37
N VAL A 62 -0.83 -17.37 -18.74
CA VAL A 62 -0.97 -16.64 -19.99
C VAL A 62 -1.13 -15.15 -19.71
N THR A 63 -0.54 -14.33 -20.57
CA THR A 63 -0.77 -12.89 -20.60
C THR A 63 -2.17 -12.58 -21.17
N THR A 64 -2.61 -11.33 -21.02
CA THR A 64 -3.88 -10.87 -21.62
C THR A 64 -3.87 -10.96 -23.15
N SER A 65 -2.69 -10.86 -23.78
CA SER A 65 -2.47 -11.04 -25.21
C SER A 65 -2.40 -12.52 -25.65
N GLY A 66 -2.46 -13.46 -24.70
CA GLY A 66 -2.48 -14.90 -24.97
C GLY A 66 -1.09 -15.54 -25.11
N LEU A 67 -0.02 -14.82 -24.75
CA LEU A 67 1.35 -15.34 -24.73
C LEU A 67 1.56 -16.19 -23.46
N ILE A 68 2.41 -17.22 -23.56
CA ILE A 68 2.80 -18.02 -22.39
C ILE A 68 3.90 -17.27 -21.65
N ARG A 69 3.70 -17.01 -20.36
CA ARG A 69 4.73 -16.45 -19.49
C ARG A 69 5.71 -17.57 -19.12
N ASP A 70 7.00 -17.39 -19.46
CA ASP A 70 8.05 -18.26 -18.97
C ASP A 70 8.41 -17.86 -17.53
N PHE A 71 8.69 -18.86 -16.70
CA PHE A 71 9.00 -18.70 -15.27
C PHE A 71 10.36 -19.31 -14.99
N GLY A 72 11.36 -18.93 -15.81
CA GLY A 72 12.76 -19.29 -15.59
C GLY A 72 13.22 -18.95 -14.17
N PRO A 73 14.35 -19.52 -13.72
CA PRO A 73 14.90 -19.16 -12.42
C PRO A 73 15.10 -17.64 -12.38
N ALA A 74 14.38 -16.96 -11.49
CA ALA A 74 14.49 -15.51 -11.33
C ALA A 74 15.98 -15.15 -11.20
N SER A 75 16.51 -14.43 -12.19
CA SER A 75 17.86 -13.90 -12.16
C SER A 75 17.95 -13.00 -10.92
N THR A 76 18.65 -13.46 -9.89
CA THR A 76 18.91 -12.67 -8.67
C THR A 76 19.89 -11.51 -8.92
N SER A 77 20.21 -11.19 -10.17
CA SER A 77 20.96 -9.99 -10.51
C SER A 77 20.10 -8.77 -10.23
N SER A 78 20.67 -7.77 -9.57
CA SER A 78 20.02 -6.47 -9.37
C SER A 78 19.74 -5.74 -10.68
N ASP A 79 20.47 -6.13 -11.73
CA ASP A 79 20.36 -5.62 -13.09
C ASP A 79 19.50 -6.57 -13.91
N SER A 80 18.48 -5.99 -14.53
CA SER A 80 17.58 -6.68 -15.46
C SER A 80 18.24 -6.86 -16.80
N HIS A 81 18.12 -8.05 -17.37
CA HIS A 81 18.78 -8.43 -18.60
C HIS A 81 17.76 -8.52 -19.75
N LEU A 82 18.04 -7.81 -20.85
CA LEU A 82 17.24 -7.87 -22.07
C LEU A 82 17.80 -8.97 -22.97
N GLU A 83 17.06 -10.06 -23.07
CA GLU A 83 17.46 -11.26 -23.80
C GLU A 83 17.08 -11.21 -25.28
N GLY A 84 15.98 -10.53 -25.61
CA GLY A 84 15.46 -10.52 -26.97
C GLY A 84 14.42 -9.44 -27.21
N ILE A 85 14.28 -9.05 -28.48
CA ILE A 85 13.25 -8.14 -28.97
C ILE A 85 12.62 -8.74 -30.23
N ILE A 86 11.30 -8.79 -30.25
CA ILE A 86 10.52 -9.04 -31.46
C ILE A 86 9.91 -7.69 -31.85
N TYR A 87 10.52 -7.02 -32.81
CA TYR A 87 10.10 -5.68 -33.22
C TYR A 87 9.05 -5.71 -34.33
N ASP A 88 7.97 -4.95 -34.16
CA ASP A 88 6.94 -4.67 -35.16
C ASP A 88 6.70 -3.16 -35.26
N GLN A 89 6.60 -2.64 -36.48
CA GLN A 89 6.34 -1.23 -36.78
C GLN A 89 4.91 -0.79 -36.41
N ASN A 90 4.00 -1.73 -36.14
CA ASN A 90 2.60 -1.44 -35.79
C ASN A 90 2.34 -1.46 -34.27
N ASP A 91 3.35 -1.13 -33.46
CA ASP A 91 3.29 -1.10 -31.98
C ASP A 91 2.96 -2.44 -31.30
N ASN A 92 3.07 -3.57 -32.01
CA ASN A 92 2.95 -4.92 -31.41
C ASN A 92 4.32 -5.52 -31.05
N SER A 93 5.28 -4.67 -30.72
CA SER A 93 6.63 -5.10 -30.35
C SER A 93 6.60 -5.80 -29.00
N LEU A 94 7.39 -6.87 -28.88
CA LEU A 94 7.57 -7.65 -27.66
C LEU A 94 9.04 -7.62 -27.24
N ALA A 95 9.29 -7.62 -25.94
CA ALA A 95 10.62 -7.80 -25.37
C ALA A 95 10.65 -9.02 -24.45
N ILE A 96 11.82 -9.63 -24.31
CA ILE A 96 12.08 -10.73 -23.38
C ILE A 96 13.07 -10.20 -22.34
N ILE A 97 12.59 -9.97 -21.12
CA ILE A 97 13.39 -9.43 -20.00
C ILE A 97 13.35 -10.41 -18.85
N ASP A 98 14.52 -10.88 -18.41
CA ASP A 98 14.65 -11.86 -17.32
C ASP A 98 13.73 -13.10 -17.52
N GLY A 99 13.65 -13.60 -18.76
CA GLY A 99 12.78 -14.68 -19.22
C GLY A 99 11.30 -14.32 -19.42
N GLU A 100 10.85 -13.13 -19.01
CA GLU A 100 9.45 -12.72 -19.18
C GLU A 100 9.22 -12.00 -20.52
N ILE A 101 8.21 -12.45 -21.27
CA ILE A 101 7.73 -11.74 -22.47
C ILE A 101 6.83 -10.57 -22.03
N VAL A 102 7.18 -9.36 -22.45
CA VAL A 102 6.51 -8.12 -22.05
C VAL A 102 6.15 -7.21 -23.23
N GLU A 103 5.08 -6.45 -23.04
CA GLU A 103 4.56 -5.44 -23.96
C GLU A 103 4.71 -4.01 -23.39
N VAL A 104 4.55 -3.00 -24.23
CA VAL A 104 4.50 -1.60 -23.77
C VAL A 104 3.34 -1.42 -22.80
N GLY A 105 3.63 -0.84 -21.63
CA GLY A 105 2.66 -0.63 -20.55
C GLY A 105 2.70 -1.68 -19.45
N ASP A 106 3.33 -2.83 -19.68
CA ASP A 106 3.50 -3.88 -18.66
C ASP A 106 4.40 -3.41 -17.51
N VAL A 107 4.24 -4.08 -16.36
CA VAL A 107 5.08 -3.87 -15.18
C VAL A 107 5.66 -5.21 -14.74
N VAL A 108 6.99 -5.34 -14.82
CA VAL A 108 7.75 -6.55 -14.46
C VAL A 108 8.93 -6.17 -13.56
N GLY A 109 9.20 -6.91 -12.48
CA GLY A 109 10.35 -6.64 -11.61
C GLY A 109 10.41 -5.22 -11.01
N GLY A 110 9.27 -4.55 -10.84
CA GLY A 110 9.19 -3.15 -10.39
C GLY A 110 9.51 -2.11 -11.48
N MET A 111 9.66 -2.55 -12.73
CA MET A 111 9.94 -1.72 -13.89
C MET A 111 8.70 -1.62 -14.78
N ARG A 112 8.36 -0.41 -15.20
CA ARG A 112 7.32 -0.20 -16.21
C ARG A 112 7.96 -0.12 -17.60
N ILE A 113 7.46 -0.90 -18.55
CA ILE A 113 7.88 -0.83 -19.95
C ILE A 113 7.22 0.39 -20.61
N LEU A 114 8.03 1.29 -21.16
CA LEU A 114 7.54 2.53 -21.79
C LEU A 114 7.61 2.47 -23.31
N GLU A 115 8.67 1.87 -23.85
CA GLU A 115 8.90 1.79 -25.28
C GLU A 115 9.81 0.60 -25.61
N ILE A 116 9.52 -0.09 -26.71
CA ILE A 116 10.33 -1.19 -27.24
C ILE A 116 10.82 -0.77 -28.63
N GLN A 117 12.14 -0.70 -28.81
CA GLN A 117 12.79 -0.35 -30.07
C GLN A 117 13.63 -1.52 -30.57
N GLU A 118 14.17 -1.43 -31.79
CA GLU A 118 14.89 -2.53 -32.44
C GLU A 118 16.09 -3.07 -31.64
N ASP A 119 16.77 -2.22 -30.86
CA ASP A 119 18.03 -2.55 -30.16
C ASP A 119 17.97 -2.32 -28.63
N ARG A 120 16.85 -1.81 -28.11
CA ARG A 120 16.72 -1.42 -26.70
C ARG A 120 15.28 -1.35 -26.22
N VAL A 121 15.12 -1.37 -24.91
CA VAL A 121 13.85 -1.10 -24.21
C VAL A 121 14.03 0.08 -23.28
N ILE A 122 13.08 1.02 -23.34
CA ILE A 122 12.98 2.15 -22.42
C ILE A 122 12.05 1.77 -21.27
N ILE A 123 12.53 1.89 -20.04
CA ILE A 123 11.81 1.53 -18.83
C ILE A 123 11.76 2.68 -17.82
N GLN A 124 10.81 2.60 -16.89
CA GLN A 124 10.81 3.40 -15.67
C GLN A 124 10.98 2.50 -14.44
N LYS A 125 12.01 2.74 -13.62
CA LYS A 125 12.28 2.04 -12.36
C LYS A 125 12.60 3.08 -11.28
N ASP A 126 11.98 2.97 -10.11
CA ASP A 126 12.17 3.90 -8.99
C ASP A 126 11.93 5.38 -9.34
N GLY A 127 11.05 5.64 -10.32
CA GLY A 127 10.76 6.99 -10.81
C GLY A 127 11.77 7.55 -11.83
N GLU A 128 12.86 6.84 -12.10
CA GLU A 128 13.86 7.21 -13.10
C GLU A 128 13.63 6.47 -14.43
N LEU A 129 13.92 7.15 -15.54
CA LEU A 129 13.98 6.54 -16.85
C LEU A 129 15.32 5.83 -17.03
N ARG A 130 15.28 4.58 -17.49
CA ARG A 130 16.47 3.78 -17.81
C ARG A 130 16.32 3.12 -19.16
N GLU A 131 17.45 2.88 -19.80
CA GLU A 131 17.55 2.16 -21.06
C GLU A 131 18.22 0.82 -20.78
N ILE A 132 17.63 -0.26 -21.29
CA ILE A 132 18.23 -1.59 -21.32
C ILE A 132 18.52 -1.91 -22.78
N LYS A 133 19.79 -2.13 -23.11
CA LYS A 133 20.24 -2.49 -24.46
C LYS A 133 20.22 -3.99 -24.64
N LEU A 134 19.93 -4.44 -25.85
CA LEU A 134 20.05 -5.84 -26.22
C LEU A 134 21.54 -6.19 -26.26
N GLU A 135 21.98 -7.15 -25.42
CA GLU A 135 23.35 -7.64 -25.47
C GLU A 135 23.48 -8.62 -26.65
N GLU A 136 24.50 -8.42 -27.50
CA GLU A 136 24.89 -9.41 -28.52
C GLU A 136 25.79 -10.46 -27.86
N GLU A 137 25.43 -11.75 -27.94
CA GLU A 137 26.30 -12.88 -27.58
C GLU A 137 27.51 -13.03 -28.51
#